data_AF-A0A6N6W414-F1
#
_entry.id   AF-A0A6N6W414-F1
#
_cell.length_a   1.000
_cell.length_b   1.000
_cell.length_c   1.000
_cell.angle_alpha   90.00
_cell.angle_beta   90.00
_cell.angle_gamma   90.00
#
_symmetry.space_group_name_H-M   'P 1'
#
loop_
_entity.id
_entity.type
_entity.pdbx_description
1 polymer ?
#
loop_
_entity_poly.entity_id
_entity_poly.type
_entity_poly.pdbx_seq_one_letter_code
_entity_poly.pdbx_strand_id
1 'polypeptide(L)'
;MKVSELMEFDASKYLKDENDYRLYLAQAFEGGDPVEIQAALGDVAKARGMTALARESGIAREALYRALSNKGNAEFATIMKVIVAMGLHLTLAKTKAVPKAAAKAKTATKAVVAKKARPVAKRAGSASSKGRTRPSSAVHA
;
A
#
# COMPACT_ATOMS: atom_id res chain seq x y z
N MET A 1 -9.01 1.15 -24.22
CA MET A 1 -7.61 0.84 -23.89
C MET A 1 -7.57 0.14 -22.55
N LYS A 2 -6.87 -0.98 -22.43
CA LYS A 2 -6.68 -1.64 -21.13
C LYS A 2 -5.47 -1.03 -20.43
N VAL A 3 -5.55 -0.81 -19.12
CA VAL A 3 -4.45 -0.24 -18.32
C VAL A 3 -3.17 -1.11 -18.41
N SER A 4 -3.31 -2.41 -18.66
CA SER A 4 -2.21 -3.37 -18.86
C SER A 4 -1.38 -3.15 -20.13
N GLU A 5 -1.83 -2.31 -21.05
CA GLU A 5 -1.15 -2.01 -22.32
C GLU A 5 -0.30 -0.73 -22.23
N LEU A 6 -0.36 -0.01 -21.11
CA LEU A 6 0.44 1.19 -20.86
C LEU A 6 1.82 0.80 -20.32
N MET A 7 2.86 1.48 -20.79
CA MET A 7 4.21 1.32 -20.25
C MET A 7 4.26 1.78 -18.79
N GLU A 8 4.96 1.03 -17.93
CA GLU A 8 5.23 1.47 -16.56
C GLU A 8 6.10 2.71 -16.58
N PHE A 9 5.64 3.76 -15.91
CA PHE A 9 6.41 4.98 -15.72
C PHE A 9 7.57 4.73 -14.76
N ASP A 10 8.77 5.15 -15.16
CA ASP A 10 10.00 5.00 -14.38
C ASP A 10 10.67 6.37 -14.25
N ALA A 11 10.54 6.98 -13.07
CA ALA A 11 11.06 8.31 -12.79
C ALA A 11 12.60 8.36 -12.89
N SER A 12 13.29 7.25 -12.60
CA SER A 12 14.76 7.21 -12.56
C SER A 12 15.42 7.55 -13.90
N LYS A 13 14.71 7.37 -15.01
CA LYS A 13 15.17 7.70 -16.37
C LYS A 13 15.27 9.20 -16.65
N TYR A 14 14.61 10.02 -15.83
CA TYR A 14 14.51 11.47 -16.02
C TYR A 14 15.35 12.26 -15.01
N LEU A 15 15.92 11.59 -14.00
CA LEU A 15 16.74 12.22 -12.98
C LEU A 15 18.22 12.18 -13.40
N LYS A 16 18.75 13.30 -13.89
CA LYS A 16 20.07 13.31 -14.56
C LYS A 16 21.19 13.86 -13.70
N ASP A 17 20.87 14.75 -12.79
CA ASP A 17 21.87 15.43 -11.96
C ASP A 17 21.41 15.61 -10.51
N GLU A 18 22.32 16.15 -9.69
CA GLU A 18 22.09 16.35 -8.26
C GLU A 18 20.94 17.33 -7.96
N ASN A 19 20.69 18.30 -8.85
CA ASN A 19 19.58 19.24 -8.67
C ASN A 19 18.24 18.53 -8.90
N ASP A 20 18.14 17.67 -9.91
CA ASP A 20 16.96 16.84 -10.15
C ASP A 20 16.64 15.98 -8.93
N TYR A 21 17.67 15.30 -8.37
CA TYR A 21 17.51 14.47 -7.17
C TYR A 21 16.97 15.29 -5.99
N ARG A 22 17.55 16.47 -5.75
CA ARG A 22 17.17 17.34 -4.64
C ARG A 22 15.74 17.84 -4.78
N LEU A 23 15.35 18.31 -5.96
CA LEU A 23 14.00 18.82 -6.22
C LEU A 23 12.96 17.72 -6.13
N TYR A 24 13.25 16.56 -6.71
CA TYR A 24 12.36 15.41 -6.68
C TYR A 24 12.13 14.88 -5.26
N LEU A 25 13.20 14.73 -4.47
CA LEU A 25 13.08 14.35 -3.05
C LEU A 25 12.36 15.43 -2.24
N ALA A 26 12.66 16.71 -2.45
CA ALA A 26 11.98 17.79 -1.73
C ALA A 26 10.46 17.75 -1.93
N GLN A 27 10.00 17.51 -3.16
CA GLN A 27 8.58 17.34 -3.48
C GLN A 27 7.97 16.15 -2.71
N ALA A 28 8.65 15.00 -2.70
CA ALA A 28 8.18 13.80 -1.99
C ALA A 28 8.10 14.02 -0.47
N PHE A 29 9.11 14.69 0.11
CA PHE A 29 9.13 15.04 1.53
C PHE A 29 8.08 16.11 1.91
N GLU A 30 7.70 16.99 0.99
CA GLU A 30 6.64 17.98 1.23
C GLU A 30 5.26 17.32 1.37
N GLY A 31 5.00 16.24 0.63
CA GLY A 31 3.76 15.45 0.75
C GLY A 31 3.67 14.63 2.04
N GLY A 32 4.81 14.17 2.57
CA GLY A 32 4.91 13.49 3.86
C GLY A 32 4.37 12.05 3.89
N ASP A 33 3.97 11.46 2.75
CA ASP A 33 3.60 10.04 2.67
C ASP A 33 4.87 9.16 2.68
N PRO A 34 5.09 8.30 3.69
CA PRO A 34 6.28 7.46 3.78
C PRO A 34 6.48 6.55 2.56
N VAL A 35 5.39 6.08 1.94
CA VAL A 35 5.47 5.20 0.77
C VAL A 35 5.99 5.97 -0.45
N GLU A 36 5.55 7.21 -0.61
CA GLU A 36 6.00 8.09 -1.70
C GLU A 36 7.47 8.49 -1.51
N ILE A 37 7.86 8.85 -0.28
CA ILE A 37 9.25 9.16 0.06
C ILE A 37 10.16 7.95 -0.24
N GLN A 38 9.75 6.74 0.15
CA GLN A 38 10.54 5.54 -0.08
C GLN A 38 10.67 5.22 -1.57
N ALA A 39 9.60 5.35 -2.34
CA ALA A 39 9.63 5.18 -3.79
C ALA A 39 10.57 6.19 -4.45
N ALA A 40 10.47 7.47 -4.05
CA ALA A 40 11.33 8.53 -4.59
C ALA A 40 12.82 8.30 -4.28
N LEU A 41 13.14 7.86 -3.06
CA LEU A 41 14.51 7.45 -2.70
C LEU A 41 14.99 6.28 -3.55
N GLY A 42 14.12 5.30 -3.83
CA GLY A 42 14.43 4.19 -4.71
C GLY A 42 14.72 4.62 -6.15
N ASP A 43 13.97 5.57 -6.68
CA ASP A 43 14.15 6.08 -8.03
C ASP A 43 15.43 6.92 -8.17
N VAL A 44 15.73 7.77 -7.20
CA VAL A 44 17.03 8.49 -7.13
C VAL A 44 18.19 7.50 -6.99
N ALA A 45 18.05 6.49 -6.12
CA ALA A 45 19.09 5.47 -5.91
C ALA A 45 19.38 4.67 -7.19
N LYS A 46 18.35 4.36 -7.99
CA LYS A 46 18.52 3.74 -9.31
C LYS A 46 19.24 4.68 -10.29
N ALA A 47 18.82 5.94 -10.36
CA ALA A 47 19.38 6.94 -11.28
C ALA A 47 20.87 7.21 -11.01
N ARG A 48 21.23 7.36 -9.72
CA ARG A 48 22.62 7.59 -9.28
C ARG A 48 23.50 6.33 -9.37
N GLY A 49 22.88 5.15 -9.33
CA GLY A 49 23.55 3.85 -9.40
C GLY A 49 23.68 3.17 -8.04
N MET A 50 23.02 2.03 -7.90
CA MET A 50 22.89 1.29 -6.63
C MET A 50 24.23 0.80 -6.06
N THR A 51 25.21 0.49 -6.93
CA THR A 51 26.52 0.00 -6.49
C THR A 51 27.34 1.10 -5.82
N ALA A 52 27.32 2.31 -6.36
CA ALA A 52 28.00 3.45 -5.76
C ALA A 52 27.35 3.80 -4.42
N LEU A 53 26.02 3.89 -4.40
CA LEU A 53 25.26 4.19 -3.19
C LEU A 53 25.48 3.15 -2.08
N ALA A 54 25.54 1.87 -2.41
CA ALA A 54 25.84 0.81 -1.45
C ALA A 54 27.20 0.99 -0.78
N ARG A 55 28.22 1.37 -1.55
CA ARG A 55 29.57 1.64 -1.03
C ARG A 55 29.60 2.87 -0.13
N GLU A 56 28.98 3.96 -0.57
CA GLU A 56 28.97 5.23 0.17
C GLU A 56 28.13 5.18 1.45
N SER A 57 26.99 4.48 1.42
CA SER A 57 26.10 4.35 2.58
C SER A 57 26.53 3.25 3.56
N GLY A 58 27.44 2.36 3.16
CA GLY A 58 27.81 1.18 3.92
C GLY A 58 26.68 0.15 4.06
N ILE A 59 25.68 0.21 3.18
CA ILE A 59 24.54 -0.73 3.16
C ILE A 59 24.74 -1.72 2.02
N ALA A 60 24.52 -3.01 2.30
CA ALA A 60 24.59 -4.04 1.26
C ALA A 60 23.59 -3.75 0.12
N ARG A 61 24.03 -3.96 -1.13
CA ARG A 61 23.21 -3.68 -2.33
C ARG A 61 21.85 -4.39 -2.30
N GLU A 62 21.80 -5.63 -1.82
CA GLU A 62 20.54 -6.37 -1.65
C GLU A 62 19.62 -5.74 -0.61
N ALA A 63 20.17 -5.25 0.50
CA ALA A 63 19.40 -4.59 1.54
C ALA A 63 18.82 -3.27 1.03
N LEU A 64 19.61 -2.52 0.25
CA LEU A 64 19.14 -1.31 -0.46
C LEU A 64 17.98 -1.60 -1.41
N TYR A 65 18.08 -2.65 -2.25
CA TYR A 65 16.99 -3.04 -3.14
C TYR A 65 15.72 -3.43 -2.38
N ARG A 66 15.85 -4.17 -1.29
CA ARG A 66 14.68 -4.56 -0.46
C ARG A 66 14.07 -3.34 0.21
N ALA A 67 14.89 -2.51 0.85
CA ALA A 67 14.45 -1.35 1.63
C ALA A 67 13.81 -0.27 0.76
N LEU A 68 14.38 0.05 -0.41
CA LEU A 68 13.92 1.13 -1.29
C LEU A 68 13.01 0.65 -2.43
N SER A 69 12.55 -0.60 -2.40
CA SER A 69 11.54 -1.07 -3.36
C SER A 69 10.15 -0.51 -3.06
N ASN A 70 9.25 -0.56 -4.04
CA ASN A 70 7.84 -0.16 -3.88
C ASN A 70 7.08 -0.93 -2.78
N LYS A 71 7.59 -2.10 -2.35
CA LYS A 71 7.03 -2.93 -1.28
C LYS A 71 7.95 -3.02 -0.06
N GLY A 72 9.05 -2.28 -0.07
CA GLY A 72 10.02 -2.27 1.02
C GLY A 72 9.46 -1.61 2.27
N ASN A 73 10.22 -1.70 3.35
CA ASN A 73 10.00 -0.91 4.55
C ASN A 73 11.36 -0.45 5.05
N ALA A 74 11.84 0.67 4.52
CA ALA A 74 13.13 1.20 4.95
C ALA A 74 13.00 1.75 6.37
N GLU A 75 13.84 1.25 7.28
CA GLU A 75 13.95 1.85 8.61
C GLU A 75 14.46 3.30 8.48
N PHE A 76 14.04 4.20 9.36
CA PHE A 76 14.47 5.60 9.33
C PHE A 76 16.01 5.74 9.36
N ALA A 77 16.71 4.90 10.11
CA ALA A 77 18.18 4.86 10.10
C ALA A 77 18.77 4.56 8.71
N THR A 78 18.12 3.69 7.94
CA THR A 78 18.51 3.38 6.55
C THR A 78 18.26 4.59 5.66
N ILE A 79 17.11 5.25 5.81
CA ILE A 79 16.78 6.48 5.08
C ILE A 79 17.84 7.56 5.34
N MET A 80 18.24 7.77 6.59
CA MET A 80 19.27 8.76 6.94
C MET A 80 20.62 8.45 6.31
N LYS A 81 21.07 7.19 6.34
CA LYS A 81 22.32 6.77 5.68
C LYS A 81 22.29 7.02 4.19
N VAL A 82 21.15 6.75 3.54
CA VAL A 82 20.98 6.98 2.10
C VAL A 82 21.02 8.47 1.78
N ILE A 83 20.31 9.32 2.53
CA ILE A 83 20.33 10.77 2.37
C ILE A 83 21.76 11.33 2.49
N VAL A 84 22.49 10.92 3.52
CA VAL A 84 23.88 11.37 3.75
C VAL A 84 24.81 10.87 2.65
N ALA A 85 24.67 9.61 2.20
CA ALA A 85 25.45 9.07 1.09
C ALA A 85 25.23 9.85 -0.23
N MET A 86 24.05 10.44 -0.41
CA MET A 86 23.75 11.33 -1.54
C MET A 86 24.26 12.76 -1.37
N GLY A 87 25.00 13.07 -0.28
CA GLY A 87 25.48 14.42 0.01
C GLY A 87 24.36 15.38 0.46
N LEU A 88 23.21 14.84 0.85
CA LEU A 88 22.05 15.62 1.28
C LEU A 88 21.91 15.58 2.81
N HIS A 89 21.13 16.51 3.34
CA HIS A 89 20.73 16.55 4.75
C HIS A 89 19.25 16.96 4.87
N LEU A 90 18.59 16.52 5.93
CA LEU A 90 17.22 16.94 6.23
C LEU A 90 17.23 18.21 7.06
N THR A 91 16.30 19.12 6.75
CA THR A 91 16.06 20.34 7.53
C THR A 91 14.61 20.38 7.96
N LEU A 92 14.36 20.96 9.14
CA LEU A 92 13.00 21.17 9.65
C LEU A 92 12.53 22.56 9.23
N ALA A 93 11.40 22.62 8.54
CA ALA A 93 10.74 23.85 8.15
C ALA A 93 9.37 23.96 8.84
N LYS A 94 8.84 25.18 8.98
CA LYS A 94 7.46 25.37 9.43
C LYS A 94 6.52 24.74 8.41
N THR A 95 5.58 23.92 8.89
CA THR A 95 4.52 23.37 8.06
C THR A 95 3.73 24.53 7.45
N LYS A 96 3.76 24.67 6.12
CA LYS A 96 2.75 25.46 5.41
C LYS A 96 1.42 24.76 5.66
N ALA A 97 0.40 25.47 6.11
CA ALA A 97 -0.90 24.87 6.42
C ALA A 97 -1.47 24.19 5.17
N VAL A 98 -1.30 22.87 5.04
CA VAL A 98 -1.96 22.09 3.99
C VAL A 98 -3.34 21.70 4.52
N PRO A 99 -4.45 22.11 3.88
CA PRO A 99 -5.78 21.72 4.31
C PRO A 99 -5.92 20.19 4.24
N LYS A 100 -6.32 19.62 5.37
CA LYS A 100 -6.59 18.21 5.66
C LYS A 100 -7.75 17.66 4.80
N ALA A 101 -7.60 17.58 3.48
CA ALA A 101 -8.61 17.03 2.57
C ALA A 101 -8.17 15.70 1.90
N ALA A 102 -6.87 15.42 1.78
CA ALA A 102 -6.39 14.22 1.08
C ALA A 102 -6.40 12.93 1.91
N ALA A 103 -6.56 13.00 3.24
CA ALA A 103 -6.47 11.84 4.13
C ALA A 103 -7.72 10.92 4.16
N LYS A 104 -8.78 11.20 3.39
CA LYS A 104 -10.03 10.39 3.41
C LYS A 104 -10.27 9.48 2.19
N ALA A 105 -9.36 9.44 1.22
CA ALA A 105 -9.61 8.66 -0.02
C ALA A 105 -9.17 7.18 0.03
N LYS A 106 -8.45 6.72 1.08
CA LYS A 106 -7.91 5.33 1.15
C LYS A 106 -8.72 4.36 2.05
N THR A 107 -9.92 4.72 2.54
CA THR A 107 -10.77 3.84 3.39
C THR A 107 -12.06 3.36 2.72
N ALA A 108 -12.04 3.14 1.40
CA ALA A 108 -13.19 2.60 0.66
C ALA A 108 -12.76 1.52 -0.34
N THR A 109 -11.97 0.53 0.09
CA THR A 109 -11.76 -0.69 -0.71
C THR A 109 -11.52 -1.92 0.17
N LYS A 110 -12.41 -2.14 1.15
CA LYS A 110 -12.57 -3.44 1.80
C LYS A 110 -13.99 -3.62 2.34
N ALA A 111 -14.98 -3.44 1.46
CA ALA A 111 -16.39 -3.70 1.77
C ALA A 111 -17.16 -4.18 0.53
N VAL A 112 -16.60 -5.12 -0.24
CA VAL A 112 -17.34 -5.85 -1.28
C VAL A 112 -16.95 -7.34 -1.26
N VAL A 113 -17.01 -7.97 -0.09
CA VAL A 113 -17.11 -9.45 0.04
C VAL A 113 -17.97 -9.75 1.26
N ALA A 114 -19.27 -9.44 1.17
CA ALA A 114 -20.31 -10.03 2.01
C ALA A 114 -21.68 -9.62 1.45
N LYS A 115 -22.60 -10.58 1.39
CA LYS A 115 -23.97 -10.56 0.81
C LYS A 115 -23.96 -10.95 -0.69
N LYS A 116 -24.57 -12.05 -1.13
CA LYS A 116 -25.71 -12.79 -0.56
C LYS A 116 -25.73 -14.21 -1.13
N ALA A 117 -25.65 -15.21 -0.23
CA ALA A 117 -26.01 -16.60 -0.53
C ALA A 117 -27.48 -16.65 -1.01
N ARG A 118 -27.70 -17.40 -2.09
CA ARG A 118 -28.98 -17.56 -2.77
C ARG A 118 -29.61 -18.86 -2.24
N PRO A 119 -30.79 -18.87 -1.59
CA PRO A 119 -31.43 -20.12 -1.22
C PRO A 119 -32.19 -20.70 -2.43
N VAL A 120 -31.99 -22.00 -2.68
CA VAL A 120 -32.71 -22.79 -3.67
C VAL A 120 -34.14 -23.03 -3.15
N ALA A 121 -35.13 -22.39 -3.76
CA ALA A 121 -36.54 -22.70 -3.54
C ALA A 121 -36.94 -23.91 -4.40
N LYS A 122 -37.08 -25.08 -3.75
CA LYS A 122 -37.67 -26.29 -4.33
C LYS A 122 -39.20 -26.13 -4.34
N ARG A 123 -39.80 -26.27 -5.52
CA ARG A 123 -41.24 -26.15 -5.76
C ARG A 123 -42.05 -27.27 -5.08
N ALA A 124 -43.27 -26.85 -4.72
CA ALA A 124 -44.38 -27.54 -4.08
C ALA A 124 -44.60 -29.02 -4.47
N GLY A 125 -44.81 -29.85 -3.44
CA GLY A 125 -45.61 -31.08 -3.50
C GLY A 125 -46.88 -30.89 -2.66
N SER A 126 -48.02 -31.19 -3.26
CA SER A 126 -49.37 -31.00 -2.76
C SER A 126 -49.82 -32.05 -1.75
N ALA A 127 -50.54 -31.57 -0.72
CA ALA A 127 -51.75 -32.14 -0.09
C ALA A 127 -51.85 -33.65 0.20
N SER A 128 -51.95 -34.01 1.49
CA SER A 128 -52.93 -34.97 2.06
C SER A 128 -52.77 -34.95 3.58
N SER A 129 -53.64 -34.27 4.34
CA SER A 129 -54.90 -34.73 4.94
C SER A 129 -54.74 -35.61 6.20
N LYS A 130 -55.49 -35.18 7.24
CA LYS A 130 -56.05 -35.97 8.35
C LYS A 130 -55.17 -36.33 9.56
N GLY A 131 -55.02 -35.35 10.47
CA GLY A 131 -54.87 -35.63 11.90
C GLY A 131 -56.25 -35.76 12.55
N ARG A 132 -56.56 -36.92 13.15
CA ARG A 132 -57.75 -37.16 13.97
C ARG A 132 -57.32 -37.89 15.25
N THR A 133 -57.61 -37.26 16.40
CA THR A 133 -57.85 -37.85 17.75
C THR A 133 -56.68 -38.58 18.43
N ARG A 134 -56.42 -38.55 19.74
CA ARG A 134 -56.99 -37.95 20.97
C ARG A 134 -55.93 -38.18 22.09
N PRO A 135 -56.02 -37.52 23.26
CA PRO A 135 -55.04 -37.66 24.35
C PRO A 135 -55.42 -38.77 25.36
N SER A 136 -54.43 -39.45 25.94
CA SER A 136 -54.56 -40.29 27.16
C SER A 136 -53.15 -40.63 27.66
N SER A 137 -52.63 -40.05 28.75
CA SER A 137 -52.78 -40.44 30.16
C SER A 137 -51.97 -41.69 30.59
N ALA A 138 -51.37 -41.58 31.79
CA ALA A 138 -50.69 -42.60 32.62
C ALA A 138 -49.15 -42.66 32.46
N VAL A 139 -48.30 -42.32 33.44
CA VAL A 139 -48.17 -42.68 34.88
C VAL A 139 -47.27 -43.91 35.10
N HIS A 140 -46.34 -43.75 36.06
CA HIS A 140 -45.44 -44.74 36.71
C HIS A 140 -44.28 -45.28 35.87
N ALA A 141 -43.09 -45.56 36.41
CA ALA A 141 -42.44 -45.34 37.71
C ALA A 141 -40.92 -45.45 37.46
#